data_AF-A0A9X2V8X9-F1
#
_entry.id   AF-A0A9X2V8X9-F1
#
_cell.length_a   1.000
_cell.length_b   1.000
_cell.length_c   1.000
_cell.angle_alpha   90.00
_cell.angle_beta   90.00
_cell.angle_gamma   90.00
#
_symmetry.space_group_name_H-M   'P 1'
#
loop_
_entity.id
_entity.type
_entity.pdbx_description
1 polymer ?
#
loop_
_entity_poly.entity_id
_entity_poly.type
_entity_poly.pdbx_seq_one_letter_code
_entity_poly.pdbx_strand_id
1 'polypeptide(L)' 'MPDQDLQAGDVGTVVHIYGNGAAFEVEFFYLDGRTVAVETVKASAVRAVASTDVIHARTRE' A
#
# COMPACT_ATOMS: atom_id res chain seq x y z
N MET A 1 1.20 1.12 9.72
CA MET A 1 2.52 1.70 10.04
C MET A 1 2.26 3.07 10.65
N PRO A 2 2.44 3.23 11.98
CA PRO A 2 1.96 4.41 12.69
C PRO A 2 2.57 5.73 12.20
N ASP A 3 3.86 5.73 11.90
CA ASP A 3 4.60 6.94 11.52
C ASP A 3 4.14 7.56 10.18
N GLN A 4 3.47 6.77 9.33
CA GLN A 4 2.96 7.18 8.02
C GLN A 4 1.43 7.25 7.96
N ASP A 5 0.74 7.10 9.10
CA ASP A 5 -0.72 6.87 9.20
C ASP A 5 -1.23 5.84 8.18
N LEU A 6 -0.44 4.80 7.88
CA LEU A 6 -0.87 3.71 7.00
C LEU A 6 -1.67 2.69 7.81
N GLN A 7 -2.86 2.35 7.32
CA GLN A 7 -3.81 1.46 7.99
C GLN A 7 -4.04 0.20 7.15
N ALA A 8 -4.45 -0.89 7.82
CA ALA A 8 -4.78 -2.12 7.11
C ALA A 8 -5.95 -1.85 6.15
N GLY A 9 -5.79 -2.24 4.88
CA GLY A 9 -6.76 -1.96 3.82
C GLY A 9 -6.39 -0.75 2.95
N ASP A 10 -5.40 0.05 3.32
CA ASP A 10 -4.84 1.04 2.41
C ASP A 10 -4.23 0.32 1.19
N VAL A 11 -4.60 0.77 -0.01
CA VAL A 11 -4.16 0.21 -1.28
C VAL A 11 -2.98 1.03 -1.80
N GLY A 12 -1.99 0.35 -2.38
CA GLY A 12 -0.83 0.96 -3.00
C GLY A 12 -0.36 0.19 -4.22
N THR A 13 0.64 0.73 -4.90
CA THR A 13 1.26 0.13 -6.08
C THR A 13 2.64 -0.40 -5.73
N VAL A 14 2.91 -1.67 -6.08
CA VAL A 14 4.25 -2.24 -5.95
C VAL A 14 5.16 -1.59 -6.99
N VAL A 15 6.19 -0.87 -6.52
CA VAL A 15 7.19 -0.21 -7.37
C VAL A 15 8.51 -0.96 -7.40
N HIS A 16 8.77 -1.82 -6.41
CA HIS A 16 9.92 -2.73 -6.40
C HIS A 16 9.59 -4.05 -5.68
N ILE A 17 10.22 -5.14 -6.11
CA ILE A 17 10.11 -6.46 -5.47
C ILE A 17 11.47 -6.85 -4.91
N TYR A 18 11.55 -7.04 -3.61
CA TYR A 18 12.79 -7.46 -2.95
C TYR A 18 12.93 -8.98 -2.90
N GLY A 19 14.13 -9.45 -3.28
CA GLY A 19 14.43 -10.88 -3.39
C GLY A 19 13.41 -11.58 -4.29
N ASN A 20 13.03 -12.80 -3.92
CA ASN A 20 12.02 -13.57 -4.65
C ASN A 20 10.60 -13.32 -4.11
N GLY A 21 10.22 -12.04 -3.91
CA GLY A 21 8.92 -11.66 -3.36
C GLY A 21 8.81 -11.78 -1.84
N ALA A 22 9.94 -11.64 -1.13
CA ALA A 22 9.93 -11.65 0.34
C ALA A 22 9.35 -10.35 0.93
N ALA A 23 9.53 -9.24 0.20
CA ALA A 23 8.99 -7.93 0.53
C ALA A 23 8.78 -7.11 -0.76
N PHE A 24 8.04 -6.02 -0.62
CA PHE A 24 7.67 -5.13 -1.70
C PHE A 24 7.93 -3.68 -1.27
N GLU A 25 8.50 -2.87 -2.14
CA GLU A 25 8.40 -1.42 -2.00
C GLU A 25 7.05 -1.01 -2.59
N VAL A 26 6.21 -0.38 -1.77
CA VAL A 26 4.84 -0.01 -2.13
C VAL A 26 4.67 1.49 -2.01
N GLU A 27 4.25 2.12 -3.09
CA GLU A 27 3.79 3.50 -3.09
C GLU A 27 2.32 3.56 -2.69
N PHE A 28 2.02 4.32 -1.63
CA PHE A 28 0.68 4.66 -1.21
C PHE A 28 0.36 6.10 -1.62
N PHE A 29 -0.89 6.36 -2.00
CA PHE A 29 -1.31 7.65 -2.55
C PHE A 29 -2.70 8.06 -2.07
N TYR A 30 -2.94 9.36 -2.04
CA TYR A 30 -4.29 9.91 -1.99
C TYR A 30 -5.02 9.63 -3.31
N LEU A 31 -6.35 9.60 -3.30
CA LEU A 31 -7.14 9.38 -4.51
C LEU A 31 -6.94 10.46 -5.60
N ASP A 32 -6.34 11.59 -5.25
CA ASP A 32 -5.92 12.63 -6.21
C ASP A 32 -4.53 12.39 -6.84
N GLY A 33 -3.91 11.25 -6.53
CA GLY A 33 -2.63 10.81 -7.09
C GLY A 33 -1.40 11.35 -6.36
N ARG A 34 -1.54 12.16 -5.30
CA ARG A 34 -0.38 12.59 -4.50
C ARG A 34 0.14 11.45 -3.64
N THR A 35 1.44 11.21 -3.70
CA THR A 35 2.13 10.23 -2.85
C THR A 35 1.97 10.57 -1.38
N VAL A 36 1.55 9.58 -0.61
CA VAL A 36 1.49 9.61 0.86
C VAL A 36 2.83 9.15 1.43
N ALA A 37 3.28 7.97 1.00
CA ALA A 37 4.51 7.33 1.47
C ALA A 37 4.95 6.25 0.48
N VAL A 38 6.24 5.92 0.52
CA VAL A 38 6.81 4.75 -0.16
C VAL A 38 7.47 3.89 0.92
N GLU A 39 6.95 2.68 1.12
CA GLU A 39 7.33 1.84 2.27
C GLU A 39 7.68 0.42 1.84
N THR A 40 8.67 -0.15 2.52
CA THR A 40 8.98 -1.57 2.38
C THR A 40 8.03 -2.41 3.24
N VAL A 41 7.18 -3.21 2.60
CA VAL A 41 6.18 -4.06 3.25
C VAL A 41 6.53 -5.54 3.04
N LYS A 42 6.51 -6.31 4.13
CA LYS A 42 6.70 -7.78 4.06
C LYS A 42 5.57 -8.44 3.30
N ALA A 43 5.85 -9.52 2.58
CA ALA A 43 4.84 -10.26 1.82
C ALA A 43 3.65 -10.73 2.67
N SER A 44 3.88 -11.07 3.94
CA SER A 44 2.83 -11.50 4.87
C SER A 44 1.85 -10.39 5.28
N ALA A 45 2.15 -9.13 4.99
CA ALA A 45 1.34 -7.97 5.37
C ALA A 45 0.56 -7.37 4.18
N VAL A 46 0.64 -8.00 3.01
CA VAL A 46 -0.06 -7.57 1.79
C VAL A 46 -0.84 -8.72 1.16
N ARG A 47 -1.82 -8.38 0.34
CA ARG A 47 -2.44 -9.29 -0.63
C ARG A 47 -2.53 -8.60 -1.98
N ALA A 48 -2.55 -9.39 -3.05
CA ALA A 48 -2.87 -8.85 -4.36
C ALA A 48 -4.30 -8.28 -4.39
N VAL A 49 -4.47 -7.18 -5.13
CA VAL A 49 -5.79 -6.64 -5.44
C VAL A 49 -6.49 -7.58 -6.44
N ALA A 50 -7.73 -7.93 -6.14
CA ALA A 50 -8.59 -8.74 -6.99
C ALA A 50 -9.55 -7.87 -7.81
N SER A 51 -10.04 -8.39 -8.94
CA SER A 51 -11.02 -7.69 -9.78
C SER A 51 -12.38 -7.48 -9.11
N THR A 52 -12.62 -8.13 -7.97
CA THR A 52 -13.83 -8.02 -7.16
C THR A 52 -13.67 -7.09 -5.96
N ASP A 53 -12.50 -6.47 -5.79
CA ASP A 53 -12.27 -5.55 -4.67
C ASP A 53 -13.02 -4.23 -4.88
N VAL A 54 -13.62 -3.73 -3.80
CA VAL A 54 -14.27 -2.41 -3.74
C VAL A 54 -13.45 -1.52 -2.82
N ILE A 55 -12.96 -0.39 -3.34
CA ILE A 55 -12.14 0.55 -2.57
C ILE A 55 -13.01 1.31 -1.57
N HIS A 56 -12.56 1.38 -0.32
CA HIS A 56 -13.14 2.25 0.71
C HIS A 56 -12.27 3.51 0.85
N ALA A 57 -12.87 4.69 0.67
CA ALA A 57 -12.19 5.96 0.87
C ALA A 57 -12.25 6.39 2.35
N ARG A 58 -11.12 6.84 2.89
CA ARG A 58 -11.04 7.51 4.19
C ARG A 58 -10.30 8.84 4.06
N THR A 59 -10.59 9.77 4.95
CA THR A 59 -9.84 11.03 5.07
C THR A 59 -8.68 10.84 6.04
N ARG A 60 -7.55 11.51 5.75
CA ARG A 60 -6.45 11.70 6.68
C ARG A 60 -6.43 13.17 7.10
N GLU A 61 -6.20 13.43 8.37
CA GLU A 61 -6.00 14.79 8.92
C GLU A 61 -4.51 15.04 9.17
#